data_AF-A0A9D4HEN5-F1
#
_entry.id   AF-A0A9D4HEN5-F1
#
_cell.length_a   1.000
_cell.length_b   1.000
_cell.length_c   1.000
_cell.angle_alpha   90.00
_cell.angle_beta   90.00
_cell.angle_gamma   90.00
#
_symmetry.space_group_name_H-M   'P 1'
#
loop_
_entity.id
_entity.type
_entity.pdbx_description
1 polymer ?
#
loop_
_entity_poly.entity_id
_entity_poly.type
_entity_poly.pdbx_seq_one_letter_code
_entity_poly.pdbx_strand_id
1 'polypeptide(L)' 'MKRVIAKDEPKTKEDVIIAITRVWKENLTDELCGRYIHHDYKVTSIEVAMNGKATCDVPNRMFPELSE' A
#
# COMPACT_ATOMS: atom_id res chain seq x y z
N MET A 1 -1.03 1.02 6.07
CA MET A 1 -0.74 1.54 7.42
C MET A 1 -1.82 2.50 7.95
N LYS A 2 -1.99 3.72 7.42
CA LYS A 2 -2.95 4.73 7.96
C LYS A 2 -4.37 4.19 8.20
N ARG A 3 -4.94 3.46 7.24
CA ARG A 3 -6.28 2.84 7.38
C ARG A 3 -6.38 1.83 8.53
N VAL A 4 -5.28 1.13 8.86
CA VAL A 4 -5.26 0.15 9.95
C VAL A 4 -5.21 0.88 11.29
N ILE A 5 -4.32 1.86 11.43
CA ILE A 5 -4.22 2.70 12.64
C ILE A 5 -5.54 3.43 12.91
N ALA A 6 -6.22 3.94 11.87
CA ALA A 6 -7.49 4.63 12.02
C ALA A 6 -8.61 3.76 12.61
N LYS A 7 -8.56 2.43 12.42
CA LYS A 7 -9.54 1.50 13.01
C LYS A 7 -9.38 1.35 14.52
N ASP A 8 -8.19 1.62 15.05
CA ASP A 8 -7.91 1.59 16.49
C ASP A 8 -8.39 2.87 17.19
N GLU A 9 -8.84 3.87 16.42
CA GLU A 9 -9.32 5.17 16.89
C GLU A 9 -8.44 5.84 17.99
N PRO A 10 -7.10 5.94 17.80
CA PRO A 10 -6.20 6.47 18.82
C PRO A 10 -6.59 7.90 19.22
N LYS A 11 -6.63 8.20 20.51
CA LYS A 11 -7.01 9.53 21.04
C LYS A 11 -5.81 10.34 21.52
N THR A 12 -4.70 9.66 21.80
CA THR A 12 -3.45 10.27 22.26
C THR A 12 -2.29 10.00 21.31
N LYS A 13 -1.21 10.76 21.46
CA LYS A 13 0.05 10.50 20.76
C LYS A 13 0.59 9.10 21.07
N GLU A 14 0.44 8.64 22.32
CA GLU A 14 0.94 7.34 22.75
C GLU A 14 0.18 6.20 22.07
N ASP A 15 -1.14 6.31 21.95
CA ASP A 15 -1.97 5.34 21.24
C ASP A 15 -1.52 5.21 19.77
N VAL A 16 -1.17 6.32 19.12
CA VAL A 16 -0.65 6.32 17.75
C VAL A 16 0.69 5.58 17.67
N ILE A 17 1.61 5.80 18.62
CA ILE A 17 2.92 5.14 18.65
C ILE A 17 2.76 3.63 18.82
N ILE A 18 1.88 3.21 19.73
CA ILE A 18 1.55 1.79 19.96
C ILE A 18 0.97 1.18 18.69
N ALA A 19 -0.01 1.85 18.06
CA ALA A 19 -0.64 1.36 16.83
C ALA A 19 0.35 1.25 15.66
N ILE A 20 1.25 2.22 15.48
CA ILE A 20 2.31 2.16 14.46
C ILE A 20 3.23 0.96 14.72
N THR A 21 3.68 0.80 15.97
CA THR A 21 4.58 -0.29 16.36
C THR A 21 3.94 -1.66 16.13
N ARG A 22 2.66 -1.80 16.47
CA ARG A 22 1.86 -2.99 16.23
C ARG A 22 1.77 -3.31 14.73
N VAL A 23 1.37 -2.32 13.92
CA VAL A 23 1.27 -2.50 12.46
C VAL A 23 2.62 -2.90 11.85
N TRP A 24 3.71 -2.32 12.33
CA TRP A 24 5.05 -2.70 11.87
C TRP A 24 5.38 -4.15 12.18
N LYS A 25 5.13 -4.61 13.40
CA LYS A 25 5.49 -5.97 13.85
C LYS A 25 4.55 -7.06 13.32
N GLU A 26 3.26 -6.76 13.20
CA GLU A 26 2.23 -7.77 12.97
C GLU A 26 1.67 -7.75 11.55
N ASN A 27 1.64 -6.58 10.90
CA ASN A 27 0.97 -6.43 9.61
C ASN A 27 1.94 -6.28 8.44
N LEU A 28 3.16 -5.78 8.64
CA LEU A 28 4.17 -5.66 7.59
C LEU A 28 5.02 -6.93 7.49
N THR A 29 4.38 -8.03 7.12
CA THR A 29 5.08 -9.30 6.86
C THR A 29 5.95 -9.21 5.61
N ASP A 30 6.98 -10.06 5.52
CA ASP A 30 7.84 -10.16 4.33
C ASP A 30 7.04 -10.42 3.06
N GLU A 31 6.00 -11.26 3.15
CA GLU A 31 5.10 -11.57 2.03
C GLU A 31 4.33 -10.32 1.55
N LEU A 32 3.77 -9.53 2.48
CA LEU A 32 3.06 -8.31 2.14
C LEU A 32 3.99 -7.25 1.56
N CYS A 33 5.18 -7.10 2.13
CA CYS A 33 6.21 -6.21 1.61
C CYS A 33 6.67 -6.64 0.21
N GLY A 34 6.84 -7.95 -0.01
CA GLY A 34 7.14 -8.53 -1.32
C GLY A 34 6.06 -8.23 -2.37
N ARG A 35 4.77 -8.29 -2.00
CA ARG A 35 3.67 -7.89 -2.88
C ARG A 35 3.75 -6.42 -3.30
N TYR A 36 4.10 -5.51 -2.39
CA TYR A 36 4.28 -4.09 -2.74
C TYR A 36 5.46 -3.86 -3.68
N ILE A 37 6.58 -4.56 -3.47
CA ILE A 37 7.73 -4.49 -4.38
C ILE A 37 7.34 -5.03 -5.76
N HIS A 38 6.63 -6.16 -5.82
CA HIS A 38 6.18 -6.73 -7.09
C HIS A 38 5.18 -5.82 -7.83
N HIS A 39 4.36 -5.07 -7.09
CA HIS A 39 3.45 -4.09 -7.66
C HIS A 39 4.18 -2.96 -8.42
N ASP A 40 5.37 -2.56 -7.97
CA ASP A 40 6.16 -1.48 -8.59
C ASP A 40 6.52 -1.79 -10.06
N TYR A 41 6.89 -3.04 -10.34
CA TYR A 41 7.13 -3.52 -11.71
C TYR A 41 5.89 -3.42 -12.61
N LYS A 42 4.69 -3.58 -12.04
CA LYS A 42 3.43 -3.43 -12.78
C LYS A 42 3.18 -1.96 -13.10
N VAL A 43 3.27 -1.08 -12.10
CA VAL A 43 2.98 0.35 -12.22
C VAL A 43 3.91 1.05 -13.21
N THR A 44 5.20 0.66 -13.23
CA THR A 44 6.19 1.25 -14.16
C THR A 44 5.76 1.13 -15.62
N SER A 45 5.22 -0.02 -16.03
CA SER A 45 4.74 -0.22 -17.42
C SER A 45 3.56 0.70 -17.77
N ILE A 46 2.70 0.99 -16.80
CA ILE A 46 1.54 1.86 -16.96
C ILE A 46 1.98 3.32 -17.00
N GLU A 47 2.96 3.71 -16.21
CA GLU A 47 3.54 5.07 -16.27
C GLU A 47 4.08 5.39 -17.66
N VAL A 48 4.78 4.42 -18.28
CA VAL A 48 5.25 4.54 -19.67
C VAL A 48 4.07 4.71 -20.64
N ALA A 49 3.02 3.89 -20.51
CA ALA A 49 1.82 3.99 -21.34
C ALA A 49 1.06 5.32 -21.12
N MET A 50 1.16 5.90 -19.92
CA MET A 50 0.57 7.18 -19.54
C MET A 50 1.48 8.38 -19.84
N ASN A 51 2.64 8.16 -20.46
CA ASN A 51 3.65 9.17 -20.76
C ASN A 51 4.03 10.00 -19.52
N GLY A 52 4.29 9.33 -18.39
CA GLY A 52 4.69 9.95 -17.12
C GLY A 52 3.56 10.68 -16.37
N LYS A 53 2.31 10.61 -16.85
CA LYS A 53 1.17 11.15 -16.10
C LYS A 53 0.81 10.24 -14.93
N ALA A 54 0.23 10.83 -13.89
CA ALA A 54 -0.25 10.10 -12.72
C ALA A 54 -1.14 8.91 -13.13
N THR A 55 -0.75 7.72 -12.66
CA THR A 55 -1.39 6.46 -13.02
C THR A 55 -2.71 6.25 -12.26
N CYS A 56 -2.90 6.89 -11.09
CA CYS A 56 -4.14 6.83 -10.30
C CYS A 56 -4.71 5.38 -10.22
N ASP A 57 -5.98 5.17 -10.61
CA ASP A 57 -6.64 3.85 -10.62
C ASP A 57 -6.41 3.06 -11.91
N VAL A 58 -5.67 3.60 -12.88
CA VAL A 58 -5.40 2.97 -14.18
C VAL A 58 -4.75 1.59 -14.04
N PRO A 59 -3.82 1.32 -13.09
CA PRO A 59 -3.25 -0.01 -12.91
C PRO A 59 -4.29 -1.11 -12.71
N ASN A 60 -5.30 -0.85 -11.88
CA ASN A 60 -6.36 -1.81 -11.58
C ASN A 60 -7.36 -1.98 -12.74
N ARG A 61 -7.46 -0.98 -13.65
CA ARG A 61 -8.36 -1.02 -14.81
C ARG A 61 -7.73 -1.70 -16.02
N MET A 62 -6.42 -1.52 -16.22
CA MET A 62 -5.69 -2.09 -17.36
C MET A 62 -5.27 -3.53 -17.12
N PHE A 63 -5.06 -3.93 -15.86
CA PHE A 63 -4.63 -5.28 -15.51
C PHE A 63 -5.43 -5.82 -14.31
N PRO A 64 -6.73 -6.11 -14.51
CA PRO A 64 -7.60 -6.61 -13.44
C PRO A 64 -7.09 -7.91 -12.81
N GLU A 65 -6.45 -8.78 -13.58
CA GLU A 65 -5.79 -10.02 -13.15
C GLU A 65 -4.57 -9.80 -12.24
N LEU A 66 -4.08 -8.55 -12.15
CA LEU A 66 -2.92 -8.19 -11.35
C LEU A 66 -3.29 -7.54 -10.01
N SER A 67 -4.60 -7.47 -9.68
CA SER A 67 -5.17 -6.74 -8.53
C SER A 67 -5.28 -7.56 -7.23
N GLU A 68 -4.76 -8.79 -7.19
CA GLU A 68 -4.77 -9.68 -6.02
C GLU A 68 -3.74 -9.31 -4.93
#